data_AF-A0A5J4QI40-F1
#
_entry.id   AF-A0A5J4QI40-F1
#
_cell.length_a   1.000
_cell.length_b   1.000
_cell.length_c   1.000
_cell.angle_alpha   90.00
_cell.angle_beta   90.00
_cell.angle_gamma   90.00
#
_symmetry.space_group_name_H-M   'P 1'
#
loop_
_entity.id
_entity.type
_entity.pdbx_description
1 polymer ?
#
loop_
_entity_poly.entity_id
_entity_poly.type
_entity_poly.pdbx_seq_one_letter_code
_entity_poly.pdbx_strand_id
1 'polypeptide(L)'
;MPITEKDIYLHLIDEGISCSKSMLNAILTSPNQVDSYNPVIEYFDSLKNSWDGNEHIDRLCGFLKAHDFEDREDSDYYQKRLNRLVKKWIVSAVACVYGIRPNDVMLGFVNAEGGIGKTTLIQSFVPKCLEEYYIASDKEAKMFRISPSFAMKFIINFDEFVCLTKATKNEFKSNMSRLRMDIKHPGENFLSQVPRIASCMFTSEKTQEKGGFLFTSDSGFLRRIATIRIRRDNKRTQRRDRL
;
A
#
# COMPACT_ATOMS: atom_id res chain seq x y z
N MET A 1 -20.95 -9.47 -4.89
CA MET A 1 -20.82 -8.32 -5.82
C MET A 1 -21.02 -7.06 -5.01
N PRO A 2 -20.21 -6.01 -5.20
CA PRO A 2 -20.42 -4.74 -4.50
C PRO A 2 -21.78 -4.14 -4.90
N ILE A 3 -22.46 -3.51 -3.96
CA ILE A 3 -23.72 -2.80 -4.20
C ILE A 3 -23.44 -1.66 -5.19
N THR A 4 -24.21 -1.57 -6.25
CA THR A 4 -24.09 -0.54 -7.28
C THR A 4 -25.14 0.56 -7.12
N GLU A 5 -24.93 1.71 -7.76
CA GLU A 5 -25.94 2.78 -7.86
C GLU A 5 -27.29 2.24 -8.40
N LYS A 6 -27.23 1.27 -9.32
CA LYS A 6 -28.41 0.62 -9.88
C LYS A 6 -29.16 -0.19 -8.83
N ASP A 7 -28.45 -0.89 -7.95
CA ASP A 7 -29.07 -1.69 -6.89
C ASP A 7 -29.78 -0.78 -5.87
N ILE A 8 -29.14 0.33 -5.49
CA ILE A 8 -29.75 1.34 -4.62
C ILE A 8 -31.00 1.93 -5.28
N TYR A 9 -30.92 2.28 -6.56
CA TYR A 9 -32.05 2.80 -7.32
C TYR A 9 -33.23 1.81 -7.34
N LEU A 10 -32.97 0.53 -7.64
CA LEU A 10 -34.02 -0.49 -7.69
C LEU A 10 -34.66 -0.70 -6.31
N HIS A 11 -33.88 -0.68 -5.24
CA HIS A 11 -34.39 -0.79 -3.88
C HIS A 11 -35.29 0.40 -3.49
N LEU A 12 -34.96 1.63 -3.92
CA LEU A 12 -35.84 2.79 -3.70
C LEU A 12 -37.19 2.62 -4.37
N ILE A 13 -37.21 2.11 -5.60
CA ILE A 13 -38.45 1.87 -6.35
C ILE A 13 -39.29 0.77 -5.69
N ASP A 14 -38.67 -0.29 -5.19
CA ASP A 14 -39.35 -1.39 -4.49
C ASP A 14 -40.04 -0.92 -3.20
N GLU A 15 -39.41 0.02 -2.48
CA GLU A 15 -39.97 0.69 -1.30
C GLU A 15 -41.01 1.79 -1.65
N GLY A 16 -41.35 1.95 -2.93
CA GLY A 16 -42.31 2.97 -3.39
C GLY A 16 -41.78 4.40 -3.35
N ILE A 17 -40.48 4.61 -3.17
CA ILE A 17 -39.83 5.92 -3.14
C ILE A 17 -39.56 6.39 -4.58
N SER A 18 -40.32 7.39 -5.03
CA SER A 18 -40.10 8.01 -6.33
C SER A 18 -38.81 8.85 -6.31
N CYS A 19 -37.80 8.43 -7.07
CA CYS A 19 -36.54 9.16 -7.23
C CYS A 19 -36.07 9.04 -8.68
N SER A 20 -35.58 10.13 -9.26
CA SER A 20 -34.91 10.07 -10.56
C SER A 20 -33.45 9.65 -10.38
N LYS A 21 -32.84 9.04 -11.40
CA LYS A 21 -31.40 8.70 -11.36
C LYS A 21 -30.51 9.94 -11.13
N SER A 22 -30.89 11.09 -11.68
CA SER A 22 -30.15 12.35 -11.47
C SER A 22 -30.25 12.83 -10.03
N MET A 23 -31.41 12.71 -9.39
CA MET A 23 -31.60 13.05 -7.98
C MET A 23 -30.83 12.09 -7.07
N LEU A 24 -30.88 10.77 -7.35
CA LEU A 24 -30.08 9.79 -6.62
C LEU A 24 -28.59 10.12 -6.69
N ASN A 25 -28.08 10.40 -7.89
CA ASN A 25 -26.68 10.77 -8.07
C ASN A 25 -26.32 12.06 -7.32
N ALA A 26 -27.18 13.08 -7.37
CA ALA A 26 -26.97 14.33 -6.62
C ALA A 26 -26.95 14.11 -5.09
N ILE A 27 -27.76 13.19 -4.58
CA ILE A 27 -27.73 12.82 -3.15
C ILE A 27 -26.42 12.09 -2.81
N LEU A 28 -26.07 11.05 -3.57
CA LEU A 28 -24.90 10.20 -3.31
C LEU A 28 -23.57 10.96 -3.41
N THR A 29 -23.52 12.02 -4.22
CA THR A 29 -22.33 12.85 -4.41
C THR A 29 -22.32 14.09 -3.50
N SER A 30 -23.41 14.38 -2.80
CA SER A 30 -23.51 15.55 -1.94
C SER A 30 -22.91 15.28 -0.56
N PRO A 31 -21.85 16.00 -0.16
CA PRO A 31 -21.27 15.87 1.19
C PRO A 31 -22.22 16.36 2.29
N ASN A 32 -23.29 17.08 1.93
CA ASN A 32 -24.32 17.51 2.89
C ASN A 32 -25.40 16.45 3.13
N GLN A 33 -25.40 15.36 2.36
CA GLN A 33 -26.41 14.32 2.41
C GLN A 33 -25.81 12.95 2.73
N VAL A 34 -24.55 12.73 2.40
CA VAL A 34 -23.83 11.48 2.67
C VAL A 34 -22.50 11.80 3.34
N ASP A 35 -22.29 11.20 4.52
CA ASP A 35 -21.01 11.28 5.21
C ASP A 35 -19.95 10.47 4.48
N SER A 36 -18.74 11.03 4.38
CA SER A 36 -17.61 10.32 3.78
C SER A 36 -17.19 9.16 4.67
N TYR A 37 -17.21 7.95 4.12
CA TYR A 37 -16.80 6.74 4.80
C TYR A 37 -15.45 6.24 4.29
N ASN A 38 -14.55 5.85 5.21
CA ASN A 38 -13.23 5.32 4.89
C ASN A 38 -12.96 4.03 5.67
N PRO A 39 -13.06 2.86 5.02
CA PRO A 39 -12.85 1.55 5.67
C PRO A 39 -11.49 1.38 6.33
N VAL A 40 -10.46 2.05 5.82
CA VAL A 40 -9.12 1.97 6.38
C VAL A 40 -9.05 2.71 7.71
N ILE A 41 -9.70 3.88 7.81
CA ILE A 41 -9.81 4.61 9.08
C ILE A 41 -10.63 3.80 10.08
N GLU A 42 -11.78 3.27 9.67
CA GLU A 42 -12.63 2.46 10.55
C GLU A 42 -11.87 1.25 11.10
N TYR A 43 -11.12 0.54 10.25
CA TYR A 43 -10.28 -0.57 10.67
C TYR A 43 -9.31 -0.14 11.78
N PHE A 44 -8.54 0.94 11.60
CA PHE A 44 -7.59 1.38 12.63
C PHE A 44 -8.28 1.93 13.88
N ASP A 45 -9.44 2.57 13.73
CA ASP A 45 -10.25 3.02 14.87
C ASP A 45 -10.75 1.85 15.71
N SER A 46 -11.13 0.74 15.08
CA SER A 46 -11.54 -0.50 15.76
C SER A 46 -10.42 -1.14 16.60
N LEU A 47 -9.15 -0.80 16.31
CA LEU A 47 -7.99 -1.33 17.02
C LEU A 47 -7.57 -0.53 18.26
N LYS A 48 -8.07 0.70 18.46
CA LYS A 48 -7.59 1.64 19.49
C LYS A 48 -7.57 1.05 20.91
N ASN A 49 -8.52 0.16 21.23
CA ASN A 49 -8.66 -0.47 22.54
C ASN A 49 -8.31 -1.96 22.54
N SER A 50 -7.69 -2.46 21.46
CA SER A 50 -7.47 -3.89 21.21
C SER A 50 -6.02 -4.31 21.45
N TRP A 51 -5.18 -3.42 21.98
CA TRP A 51 -3.78 -3.75 22.25
C TRP A 51 -3.68 -4.69 23.46
N ASP A 52 -3.04 -5.83 23.26
CA ASP A 52 -2.88 -6.90 24.24
C ASP A 52 -1.58 -6.78 25.07
N GLY A 53 -0.86 -5.66 24.95
CA GLY A 53 0.44 -5.44 25.60
C GLY A 53 1.64 -6.03 24.85
N ASN A 54 1.44 -6.77 23.76
CA ASN A 54 2.53 -7.40 23.01
C ASN A 54 3.03 -6.51 21.85
N GLU A 55 4.33 -6.62 21.56
CA GLU A 55 4.99 -5.95 20.42
C GLU A 55 4.79 -6.77 19.14
N HIS A 56 3.59 -6.70 18.53
CA HIS A 56 3.26 -7.48 17.34
C HIS A 56 4.15 -7.18 16.13
N ILE A 57 4.59 -5.92 15.96
CA ILE A 57 5.47 -5.53 14.85
C ILE A 57 6.84 -6.19 14.99
N ASP A 58 7.40 -6.21 16.20
CA ASP A 58 8.69 -6.84 16.45
C ASP A 58 8.59 -8.36 16.28
N ARG A 59 7.46 -8.97 16.68
CA ARG A 59 7.16 -10.39 16.40
C ARG A 59 7.08 -10.68 14.89
N LEU A 60 6.39 -9.82 14.11
CA LEU A 60 6.35 -9.92 12.64
C LEU A 60 7.76 -9.89 12.06
N CYS A 61 8.58 -8.92 12.50
CA CYS A 61 9.96 -8.78 12.03
C CYS A 61 10.83 -9.98 12.41
N GLY A 62 10.55 -10.65 13.54
CA GLY A 62 11.23 -11.88 13.97
C GLY A 62 11.05 -13.07 13.01
N PHE A 63 9.97 -13.11 12.22
CA PHE A 63 9.78 -14.10 11.16
C PHE A 63 10.58 -13.79 9.89
N LEU A 64 11.11 -12.58 9.76
CA LEU A 64 11.91 -12.14 8.62
C LEU A 64 13.39 -12.23 8.97
N LYS A 65 14.18 -12.78 8.05
CA LYS A 65 15.65 -12.82 8.17
C LYS A 65 16.26 -11.84 7.19
N ALA A 66 16.88 -10.79 7.72
CA ALA A 66 17.68 -9.88 6.90
C ALA A 66 18.90 -10.60 6.34
N HIS A 67 19.32 -10.24 5.13
CA HIS A 67 20.60 -10.65 4.61
C HIS A 67 21.70 -9.86 5.30
N ASP A 68 22.61 -10.58 5.93
CA ASP A 68 23.86 -10.00 6.44
C ASP A 68 24.85 -9.86 5.28
N PHE A 69 25.41 -8.66 5.13
CA PHE A 69 26.40 -8.31 4.13
C PHE A 69 27.84 -8.35 4.67
N GLU A 70 28.01 -8.64 5.97
CA GLU A 70 29.32 -8.80 6.62
C GLU A 70 30.23 -7.54 6.52
N ASP A 71 29.65 -6.36 6.26
CA ASP A 71 30.32 -5.07 6.15
C ASP A 71 30.21 -4.23 7.44
N ARG A 72 29.69 -4.82 8.52
CA ARG A 72 29.42 -4.15 9.80
C ARG A 72 30.00 -4.96 10.96
N GLU A 73 30.49 -4.26 11.97
CA GLU A 73 31.01 -4.89 13.19
C GLU A 73 29.91 -5.59 13.99
N ASP A 74 28.69 -5.04 14.00
CA ASP A 74 27.51 -5.64 14.62
C ASP A 74 26.83 -6.60 13.64
N SER A 75 26.96 -7.92 13.88
CA SER A 75 26.34 -8.96 13.05
C SER A 75 24.81 -8.86 12.98
N ASP A 76 24.17 -8.23 13.97
CA ASP A 76 22.73 -8.03 13.99
C ASP A 76 22.30 -6.70 13.35
N TYR A 77 23.24 -5.90 12.82
CA TYR A 77 22.96 -4.58 12.27
C TYR A 77 21.82 -4.58 11.26
N TYR A 78 21.85 -5.52 10.29
CA TYR A 78 20.84 -5.60 9.24
C TYR A 78 19.48 -6.05 9.75
N GLN A 79 19.44 -6.91 10.77
CA GLN A 79 18.20 -7.32 11.40
C GLN A 79 17.59 -6.17 12.23
N LYS A 80 18.40 -5.45 13.02
CA LYS A 80 17.98 -4.24 13.75
C LYS A 80 17.48 -3.17 12.79
N ARG A 81 18.14 -2.99 11.65
CA ARG A 81 17.72 -2.09 10.57
C ARG A 81 16.38 -2.52 9.96
N LEU A 82 16.18 -3.81 9.68
CA LEU A 82 14.91 -4.35 9.20
C LEU A 82 13.78 -4.00 10.18
N ASN A 83 13.94 -4.32 11.47
CA ASN A 83 12.92 -4.05 12.49
C ASN A 83 12.59 -2.54 12.54
N ARG A 84 13.62 -1.68 12.57
CA ARG A 84 13.45 -0.23 12.60
C ARG A 84 12.72 0.31 11.37
N LEU A 85 13.08 -0.16 10.18
CA LEU A 85 12.46 0.29 8.91
C LEU A 85 11.00 -0.13 8.84
N VAL A 86 10.70 -1.40 9.15
CA VAL A 86 9.32 -1.92 9.16
C VAL A 86 8.46 -1.18 10.19
N LYS A 87 8.93 -1.03 11.43
CA LYS A 87 8.20 -0.31 12.49
C LYS A 87 7.94 1.15 12.11
N LYS A 88 8.97 1.87 11.67
CA LYS A 88 8.82 3.26 11.23
C LYS A 88 7.88 3.39 10.04
N TRP A 89 7.93 2.47 9.08
CA TRP A 89 7.09 2.52 7.90
C TRP A 89 5.63 2.23 8.21
N ILE A 90 5.32 1.22 9.05
CA ILE A 90 3.94 0.94 9.51
C ILE A 90 3.35 2.16 10.21
N VAL A 91 4.08 2.75 11.16
CA VAL A 91 3.62 3.98 11.86
C VAL A 91 3.41 5.13 10.88
N SER A 92 4.26 5.26 9.87
CA SER A 92 4.10 6.27 8.81
C SER A 92 2.86 6.01 7.95
N ALA A 93 2.57 4.75 7.64
CA ALA A 93 1.41 4.36 6.86
C ALA A 93 0.10 4.69 7.59
N VAL A 94 0.01 4.35 8.88
CA VAL A 94 -1.14 4.71 9.72
C VAL A 94 -1.28 6.23 9.84
N ALA A 95 -0.19 6.96 10.08
CA ALA A 95 -0.22 8.42 10.13
C ALA A 95 -0.68 9.07 8.80
N CYS A 96 -0.39 8.44 7.66
CA CYS A 96 -0.86 8.88 6.36
C CYS A 96 -2.37 8.71 6.20
N VAL A 97 -2.92 7.59 6.65
CA VAL A 97 -4.37 7.31 6.62
C VAL A 97 -5.16 8.38 7.38
N TYR A 98 -4.66 8.81 8.54
CA TYR A 98 -5.26 9.90 9.34
C TYR A 98 -4.93 11.31 8.84
N GLY A 99 -4.20 11.45 7.73
CA GLY A 99 -3.85 12.76 7.16
C GLY A 99 -2.83 13.56 7.98
N ILE A 100 -2.13 12.94 8.95
CA ILE A 100 -1.18 13.62 9.84
C ILE A 100 0.11 13.97 9.08
N ARG A 101 0.66 13.01 8.34
CA ARG A 101 1.82 13.23 7.46
C ARG A 101 1.84 12.21 6.32
N PRO A 102 2.35 12.57 5.14
CA PRO A 102 2.46 11.61 4.04
C PRO A 102 3.49 10.52 4.39
N ASN A 103 3.17 9.27 4.07
CA ASN A 103 4.19 8.22 4.02
C ASN A 103 4.95 8.32 2.70
N ASP A 104 6.03 9.08 2.70
CA ASP A 104 6.73 9.51 1.50
C ASP A 104 7.95 8.63 1.15
N VAL A 105 8.05 7.48 1.84
CA VAL A 105 9.02 6.42 1.64
C VAL A 105 8.32 5.12 1.25
N MET A 106 8.82 4.49 0.20
CA MET A 106 8.40 3.17 -0.27
C MET A 106 9.25 2.11 0.41
N LEU A 107 8.62 1.15 1.10
CA LEU A 107 9.32 0.03 1.73
C LEU A 107 9.38 -1.13 0.75
N GLY A 108 10.54 -1.77 0.59
CA GLY A 108 10.60 -2.92 -0.30
C GLY A 108 11.51 -4.04 0.13
N PHE A 109 11.11 -5.22 -0.32
CA PHE A 109 11.76 -6.48 -0.06
C PHE A 109 12.44 -6.96 -1.33
N VAL A 110 13.75 -7.19 -1.25
CA VAL A 110 14.56 -7.58 -2.40
C VAL A 110 15.26 -8.91 -2.14
N ASN A 111 15.29 -9.75 -3.17
CA ASN A 111 16.11 -10.96 -3.20
C ASN A 111 16.28 -11.38 -4.66
N ALA A 112 17.52 -11.73 -5.04
CA ALA A 112 17.90 -12.19 -6.36
C ALA A 112 17.22 -13.51 -6.79
N GLU A 113 16.72 -14.28 -5.82
CA GLU A 113 15.85 -15.43 -6.04
C GLU A 113 14.38 -14.98 -6.17
N GLY A 114 13.77 -15.37 -7.27
CA GLY A 114 12.33 -15.27 -7.45
C GLY A 114 11.55 -16.30 -6.63
N GLY A 115 10.25 -16.06 -6.49
CA GLY A 115 9.34 -17.03 -5.86
C GLY A 115 9.52 -17.26 -4.35
N ILE A 116 10.32 -16.46 -3.64
CA ILE A 116 10.52 -16.59 -2.19
C ILE A 116 9.36 -15.99 -1.34
N GLY A 117 8.25 -15.59 -1.98
CA GLY A 117 7.07 -15.06 -1.28
C GLY A 117 7.10 -13.56 -0.96
N LYS A 118 7.90 -12.74 -1.65
CA LYS A 118 8.01 -11.29 -1.41
C LYS A 118 6.64 -10.57 -1.55
N THR A 119 5.89 -10.88 -2.60
CA THR A 119 4.55 -10.31 -2.85
C THR A 119 3.55 -10.78 -1.80
N THR A 120 3.60 -12.06 -1.42
CA THR A 120 2.77 -12.62 -0.34
C THR A 120 3.07 -11.95 1.01
N LEU A 121 4.35 -11.64 1.28
CA LEU A 121 4.74 -10.89 2.46
C LEU A 121 4.15 -9.48 2.44
N ILE A 122 4.19 -8.75 1.32
CA ILE A 122 3.53 -7.44 1.22
C ILE A 122 2.03 -7.56 1.46
N GLN A 123 1.37 -8.55 0.86
CA GLN A 123 -0.07 -8.78 1.05
C GLN A 123 -0.41 -9.02 2.52
N SER A 124 0.48 -9.64 3.31
CA SER A 124 0.24 -9.84 4.75
C SER A 124 0.27 -8.55 5.59
N PHE A 125 0.74 -7.42 5.05
CA PHE A 125 0.60 -6.11 5.70
C PHE A 125 -0.82 -5.55 5.56
N VAL A 126 -1.63 -6.12 4.67
CA VAL A 126 -3.02 -5.72 4.43
C VAL A 126 -3.93 -6.63 5.25
N PRO A 127 -4.72 -6.08 6.18
CA PRO A 127 -5.73 -6.84 6.89
C PRO A 127 -6.71 -7.50 5.92
N LYS A 128 -7.21 -8.70 6.24
CA LYS A 128 -8.13 -9.44 5.35
C LYS A 128 -9.36 -8.63 4.93
N CYS A 129 -9.94 -7.87 5.86
CA CYS A 129 -11.09 -7.01 5.57
C CYS A 129 -10.76 -5.83 4.64
N LEU A 130 -9.48 -5.54 4.39
CA LEU A 130 -8.99 -4.49 3.52
C LEU A 130 -8.32 -5.04 2.24
N GLU A 131 -8.51 -6.33 1.91
CA GLU A 131 -7.90 -6.94 0.72
C GLU A 131 -8.22 -6.18 -0.57
N GLU A 132 -9.42 -5.62 -0.70
CA GLU A 132 -9.82 -4.81 -1.86
C GLU A 132 -9.06 -3.47 -1.97
N TYR A 133 -8.44 -3.02 -0.88
CA TYR A 133 -7.62 -1.81 -0.81
C TYR A 133 -6.14 -2.08 -1.10
N TYR A 134 -5.78 -3.31 -1.45
CA TYR A 134 -4.49 -3.64 -2.05
C TYR A 134 -4.55 -3.51 -3.58
N ILE A 135 -3.44 -3.07 -4.19
CA ILE A 135 -3.24 -3.16 -5.64
C ILE A 135 -1.78 -3.43 -5.95
N ALA A 136 -1.53 -4.25 -6.97
CA ALA A 136 -0.20 -4.37 -7.58
C ALA A 136 -0.13 -3.49 -8.83
N SER A 137 1.03 -2.88 -9.09
CA SER A 137 1.27 -2.08 -10.28
C SER A 137 1.16 -2.94 -11.54
N ASP A 138 0.47 -2.42 -12.55
CA ASP A 138 0.30 -3.06 -13.85
C ASP A 138 0.64 -2.06 -14.97
N LYS A 139 1.15 -2.55 -16.11
CA LYS A 139 1.44 -1.72 -17.29
C LYS A 139 0.18 -1.26 -18.00
N GLU A 140 -0.91 -1.99 -17.86
CA GLU A 140 -2.19 -1.65 -18.46
C GLU A 140 -2.85 -0.50 -17.71
N ALA A 141 -2.96 0.66 -18.36
CA ALA A 141 -3.55 1.85 -17.77
C ALA A 141 -5.03 1.68 -17.34
N LYS A 142 -5.73 0.68 -17.89
CA LYS A 142 -7.08 0.31 -17.47
C LYS A 142 -7.09 -0.40 -16.11
N MET A 143 -6.03 -1.17 -15.82
CA MET A 143 -5.87 -1.93 -14.58
C MET A 143 -5.22 -1.09 -13.48
N PHE A 144 -4.26 -0.23 -13.84
CA PHE A 144 -3.50 0.56 -12.87
C PHE A 144 -3.29 2.00 -13.33
N ARG A 145 -3.66 2.94 -12.47
CA ARG A 145 -3.37 4.37 -12.62
C ARG A 145 -2.75 4.88 -11.34
N ILE A 146 -1.57 5.50 -11.43
CA ILE A 146 -0.79 5.92 -10.26
C ILE A 146 -1.63 6.88 -9.39
N SER A 147 -2.01 8.05 -9.90
CA SER A 147 -2.67 9.09 -9.09
C SER A 147 -3.98 8.63 -8.41
N PRO A 148 -4.95 7.99 -9.10
CA PRO A 148 -6.16 7.47 -8.45
C PRO A 148 -5.88 6.41 -7.38
N SER A 149 -4.86 5.56 -7.59
CA SER A 149 -4.51 4.53 -6.60
C SER A 149 -4.09 5.14 -5.26
N PHE A 150 -3.48 6.33 -5.27
CA PHE A 150 -3.08 7.02 -4.03
C PHE A 150 -4.27 7.47 -3.15
N ALA A 151 -5.43 7.70 -3.77
CA ALA A 151 -6.67 8.06 -3.09
C ALA A 151 -7.50 6.84 -2.67
N MET A 152 -7.47 5.77 -3.47
CA MET A 152 -8.43 4.66 -3.35
C MET A 152 -7.86 3.39 -2.71
N LYS A 153 -6.53 3.27 -2.59
CA LYS A 153 -5.87 2.04 -2.13
C LYS A 153 -5.07 2.32 -0.87
N PHE A 154 -5.08 1.38 0.08
CA PHE A 154 -4.28 1.44 1.29
C PHE A 154 -2.82 1.08 0.99
N ILE A 155 -2.59 -0.04 0.29
CA ILE A 155 -1.25 -0.47 -0.13
C ILE A 155 -1.17 -0.56 -1.65
N ILE A 156 -0.16 0.11 -2.21
CA ILE A 156 0.22 0.00 -3.62
C ILE A 156 1.54 -0.74 -3.70
N ASN A 157 1.55 -1.93 -4.26
CA ASN A 157 2.76 -2.71 -4.49
C ASN A 157 3.30 -2.47 -5.91
N PHE A 158 4.48 -1.85 -6.01
CA PHE A 158 5.20 -1.71 -7.26
C PHE A 158 6.06 -2.96 -7.52
N ASP A 159 5.42 -4.02 -8.01
CA ASP A 159 6.12 -5.28 -8.32
C ASP A 159 7.10 -5.06 -9.46
N GLU A 160 8.36 -5.42 -9.23
CA GLU A 160 9.50 -5.15 -10.10
C GLU A 160 9.61 -3.70 -10.60
N PHE A 161 9.01 -2.75 -9.86
CA PHE A 161 8.92 -1.33 -10.25
C PHE A 161 8.25 -1.09 -11.60
N VAL A 162 7.34 -1.99 -11.97
CA VAL A 162 6.43 -1.76 -13.07
C VAL A 162 5.75 -0.39 -12.89
N CYS A 163 5.64 0.36 -13.99
CA CYS A 163 5.11 1.72 -14.03
C CYS A 163 5.91 2.82 -13.33
N LEU A 164 7.08 2.53 -12.74
CA LEU A 164 8.02 3.56 -12.25
C LEU A 164 9.14 3.80 -13.27
N THR A 165 8.80 4.55 -14.32
CA THR A 165 9.70 4.89 -15.43
C THR A 165 10.19 6.33 -15.31
N LYS A 166 11.10 6.77 -16.20
CA LYS A 166 11.51 8.19 -16.28
C LYS A 166 10.31 9.13 -16.51
N ALA A 167 9.31 8.69 -17.27
CA ALA A 167 8.13 9.49 -17.58
C ALA A 167 7.20 9.67 -16.36
N THR A 168 7.06 8.64 -15.52
CA THR A 168 6.14 8.64 -14.37
C THR A 168 6.82 8.99 -13.03
N LYS A 169 8.15 9.09 -12.99
CA LYS A 169 8.95 9.40 -11.79
C LYS A 169 8.48 10.67 -11.06
N ASN A 170 8.18 11.72 -11.81
CA ASN A 170 7.78 13.01 -11.23
C ASN A 170 6.35 12.96 -10.67
N GLU A 171 5.43 12.31 -11.38
CA GLU A 171 4.07 12.06 -10.91
C GLU A 171 4.10 11.25 -9.59
N PHE A 172 4.82 10.13 -9.59
CA PHE A 172 4.96 9.29 -8.41
C PHE A 172 5.53 10.06 -7.20
N LYS A 173 6.58 10.86 -7.40
CA LYS A 173 7.17 11.69 -6.34
C LYS A 173 6.22 12.74 -5.80
N SER A 174 5.48 13.39 -6.69
CA SER A 174 4.46 14.37 -6.33
C SER A 174 3.42 13.70 -5.43
N ASN A 175 2.88 12.56 -5.85
CA ASN A 175 1.86 11.82 -5.11
C ASN A 175 2.37 11.32 -3.74
N MET A 176 3.61 10.80 -3.70
CA MET A 176 4.27 10.39 -2.46
C MET A 176 4.44 11.52 -1.44
N SER A 177 4.43 12.79 -1.86
CA SER A 177 4.61 13.94 -0.97
C SER A 177 3.31 14.58 -0.51
N ARG A 178 2.18 14.23 -1.14
CA ARG A 178 0.88 14.86 -0.88
C ARG A 178 0.13 14.13 0.24
N LEU A 179 -0.68 14.89 0.97
CA LEU A 179 -1.69 14.39 1.91
C LEU A 179 -3.10 14.31 1.30
N ARG A 180 -3.31 15.00 0.17
CA ARG A 180 -4.58 15.05 -0.55
C ARG A 180 -4.34 14.84 -2.04
N MET A 181 -5.30 14.19 -2.69
CA MET A 181 -5.29 13.90 -4.11
C MET A 181 -6.46 14.61 -4.79
N ASP A 182 -6.19 15.19 -5.96
CA ASP A 182 -7.23 15.74 -6.82
C ASP A 182 -7.80 14.60 -7.68
N ILE A 183 -9.07 14.26 -7.49
CA ILE A 183 -9.77 13.19 -8.20
C ILE A 183 -10.93 13.79 -8.98
N LYS A 184 -11.11 13.35 -10.23
CA LYS A 184 -12.29 13.66 -11.04
C LYS A 184 -13.22 12.46 -11.02
N HIS A 185 -14.37 12.58 -10.36
CA HIS A 185 -15.36 11.52 -10.44
C HIS A 185 -16.07 11.54 -11.80
N PRO A 186 -16.52 10.39 -12.33
CA PRO A 186 -17.29 10.35 -13.56
C PRO A 186 -18.54 11.24 -13.46
N GLY A 187 -18.75 12.11 -14.44
CA GLY A 187 -19.89 13.03 -14.46
C GLY A 187 -19.67 14.36 -13.73
N GLU A 188 -18.58 14.53 -12.97
CA GLU A 188 -18.27 15.80 -12.32
C GLU A 188 -17.55 16.77 -13.25
N ASN A 189 -17.91 18.05 -13.14
CA ASN A 189 -17.28 19.14 -13.89
C ASN A 189 -15.95 19.59 -13.28
N PHE A 190 -15.76 19.36 -11.97
CA PHE A 190 -14.62 19.86 -11.20
C PHE A 190 -13.83 18.71 -10.57
N LEU A 191 -12.62 19.03 -10.10
CA LEU A 191 -11.81 18.12 -9.31
C LEU A 191 -12.22 18.20 -7.84
N SER A 192 -12.34 17.05 -7.20
CA SER A 192 -12.61 16.90 -5.79
C SER A 192 -11.31 16.55 -5.06
N GLN A 193 -11.01 17.26 -3.96
CA GLN A 193 -9.86 16.95 -3.12
C GLN A 193 -10.22 15.90 -2.07
N VAL A 194 -9.63 14.71 -2.20
CA VAL A 194 -9.83 13.61 -1.26
C VAL A 194 -8.56 13.33 -0.45
N PRO A 195 -8.67 12.85 0.80
CA PRO A 195 -7.52 12.41 1.57
C PRO A 195 -6.75 11.30 0.85
N ARG A 196 -5.42 11.36 0.92
CA ARG A 196 -4.55 10.26 0.48
C ARG A 196 -4.45 9.23 1.61
N ILE A 197 -4.77 7.98 1.30
CA ILE A 197 -4.63 6.86 2.24
C ILE A 197 -3.50 5.89 1.88
N ALA A 198 -2.95 5.99 0.67
CA ALA A 198 -2.00 5.01 0.16
C ALA A 198 -0.59 5.13 0.76
N SER A 199 -0.04 3.97 1.10
CA SER A 199 1.39 3.74 1.30
C SER A 199 1.93 2.78 0.26
N CYS A 200 3.13 3.04 -0.22
CA CYS A 200 3.72 2.27 -1.30
C CYS A 200 4.71 1.23 -0.77
N MET A 201 4.68 0.05 -1.37
CA MET A 201 5.70 -0.99 -1.18
C MET A 201 6.23 -1.46 -2.54
N PHE A 202 7.32 -2.21 -2.54
CA PHE A 202 7.84 -2.81 -3.77
C PHE A 202 8.53 -4.17 -3.54
N THR A 203 8.62 -4.93 -4.61
CA THR A 203 9.43 -6.14 -4.72
C THR A 203 10.42 -6.01 -5.85
N SER A 204 11.60 -6.61 -5.70
CA SER A 204 12.54 -6.69 -6.82
C SER A 204 13.43 -7.92 -6.74
N GLU A 205 13.70 -8.48 -7.91
CA GLU A 205 14.69 -9.53 -8.12
C GLU A 205 16.05 -8.97 -8.55
N LYS A 206 16.10 -7.67 -8.90
CA LYS A 206 17.32 -6.97 -9.31
C LYS A 206 18.04 -6.46 -8.07
N THR A 207 19.04 -7.19 -7.62
CA THR A 207 20.00 -6.72 -6.61
C THR A 207 21.09 -5.88 -7.26
N GLN A 208 21.93 -5.18 -6.46
CA GLN A 208 23.12 -4.49 -6.99
C GLN A 208 24.03 -5.43 -7.80
N GLU A 209 24.06 -6.72 -7.46
CA GLU A 209 24.81 -7.78 -8.14
C GLU A 209 24.25 -8.16 -9.52
N LYS A 210 22.97 -7.86 -9.83
CA LYS A 210 22.29 -8.19 -11.10
C LYS A 210 21.94 -6.95 -11.93
N GLY A 211 22.83 -5.96 -11.97
CA GLY A 211 22.67 -4.79 -12.84
C GLY A 211 21.92 -3.60 -12.22
N GLY A 212 21.71 -3.60 -10.91
CA GLY A 212 21.24 -2.44 -10.16
C GLY A 212 19.74 -2.15 -10.31
N PHE A 213 19.17 -1.64 -9.21
CA PHE A 213 17.76 -1.32 -9.09
C PHE A 213 17.46 0.17 -9.38
N LEU A 214 18.49 1.01 -9.31
CA LEU A 214 18.34 2.45 -9.13
C LEU A 214 18.85 3.21 -10.36
N PHE A 215 17.98 3.99 -10.99
CA PHE A 215 18.34 4.90 -12.07
C PHE A 215 19.59 5.70 -11.69
N THR A 216 20.63 5.62 -12.53
CA THR A 216 21.95 6.25 -12.34
C THR A 216 21.91 7.78 -12.22
N SER A 217 20.75 8.42 -12.40
CA SER A 217 20.50 9.83 -12.10
C SER A 217 19.54 9.99 -10.91
N ASP A 218 20.09 10.15 -9.71
CA ASP A 218 19.32 10.39 -8.50
C ASP A 218 18.77 11.82 -8.45
N SER A 219 17.66 12.06 -9.14
CA SER A 219 16.87 13.29 -9.00
C SER A 219 16.16 13.40 -7.64
N GLY A 220 16.65 12.73 -6.57
CA GLY A 220 16.02 12.61 -5.25
C GLY A 220 14.95 11.52 -5.17
N PHE A 221 15.08 10.42 -5.93
CA PHE A 221 14.19 9.26 -5.84
C PHE A 221 14.68 8.27 -4.77
N LEU A 222 15.99 8.16 -4.57
CA LEU A 222 16.58 7.23 -3.61
C LEU A 222 16.15 7.52 -2.18
N ARG A 223 16.02 8.80 -1.81
CA ARG A 223 15.50 9.21 -0.50
C ARG A 223 14.07 8.71 -0.20
N ARG A 224 13.34 8.26 -1.22
CA ARG A 224 11.97 7.72 -1.10
C ARG A 224 11.95 6.20 -1.07
N ILE A 225 13.09 5.53 -0.89
CA ILE A 225 13.19 4.07 -0.92
C ILE A 225 13.84 3.58 0.37
N ALA A 226 13.16 2.68 1.07
CA ALA A 226 13.71 1.87 2.14
C ALA A 226 13.79 0.42 1.66
N THR A 227 15.00 -0.05 1.36
CA THR A 227 15.24 -1.40 0.85
C THR A 227 15.67 -2.35 1.97
N ILE A 228 15.08 -3.54 1.99
CA ILE A 228 15.43 -4.65 2.89
C ILE A 228 15.72 -5.88 2.03
N ARG A 229 16.96 -6.38 2.09
CA ARG A 229 17.32 -7.67 1.48
C ARG A 229 16.93 -8.78 2.45
N ILE A 230 16.03 -9.67 2.04
CA ILE A 230 15.56 -10.79 2.87
C ILE A 230 16.19 -12.10 2.41
N ARG A 231 16.54 -12.99 3.33
CA ARG A 231 16.99 -14.36 3.03
C ARG A 231 15.80 -15.31 2.94
N ARG A 232 15.94 -16.38 2.17
CA ARG A 232 14.98 -17.48 2.14
C ARG A 232 15.13 -18.29 3.43
N ASP A 233 14.04 -18.48 4.18
CA ASP A 233 14.05 -19.38 5.33
C ASP A 233 13.91 -20.82 4.81
N ASN A 234 14.96 -21.65 4.95
CA ASN A 234 15.01 -23.03 4.45
C ASN A 234 14.13 -24.02 5.25
N LYS A 235 13.20 -23.55 6.07
CA LYS A 235 12.41 -24.38 6.99
C LYS A 235 11.41 -25.34 6.32
N ARG A 236 11.28 -25.34 5.00
CA ARG A 236 10.53 -26.41 4.30
C ARG A 236 11.23 -27.78 4.33
N THR A 237 12.53 -27.85 4.66
CA THR A 237 13.25 -29.13 4.72
C THR A 237 13.05 -29.88 6.05
N GLN A 238 12.76 -29.21 7.17
CA GLN A 238 12.61 -29.88 8.47
C GLN A 238 11.24 -30.55 8.72
N ARG A 239 10.28 -30.42 7.79
CA ARG A 239 8.99 -31.14 7.88
C ARG A 239 8.96 -32.46 7.11
N ARG A 240 10.01 -32.81 6.36
CA ARG A 240 10.09 -34.09 5.64
C ARG A 240 10.85 -35.19 6.39
N ASP A 241 11.61 -34.85 7.43
CA ASP A 241 12.34 -35.83 8.27
C ASP A 241 11.58 -36.23 9.55
N ARG A 242 10.25 -36.03 9.57
CA ARG A 242 9.37 -36.51 10.65
C ARG A 242 8.07 -37.12 10.09
N LEU A 243 8.21 -38.00 9.11
CA LEU A 243 7.22 -39.01 8.74
C LEU A 243 7.93 -40.34 8.53
#